data_AF-A0A2W4JU20-F1
#
_entry.id   AF-A0A2W4JU20-F1
#
_cell.length_a   1.000
_cell.length_b   1.000
_cell.length_c   1.000
_cell.angle_alpha   90.00
_cell.angle_beta   90.00
_cell.angle_gamma   90.00
#
_symmetry.space_group_name_H-M   'P 1'
#
loop_
_entity.id
_entity.type
_entity.pdbx_description
1 polymer ?
#
loop_
_entity_poly.entity_id
_entity_poly.type
_entity_poly.pdbx_seq_one_letter_code
_entity_poly.pdbx_strand_id
1 'polypeptide(L)'
;PYFRNKNSDYNRPLSFDYTGNKNFVSHVKSIETGDVIEIEPSYFKLLFLEKTADRYRVGDGLRPLHDLKRLQELWKEIRSRLKAKTWSSSQIYAFRDEVRRRSVYGSEGFEEFMKANLINILDISPAKEKELFDKFILALKDELLDLCLFWNLQVKKDK
;
A
#
# COMPACT_ATOMS: atom_id res chain seq x y z
N PRO A 1 12.12 9.99 -24.61
CA PRO A 1 11.14 9.47 -23.62
C PRO A 1 9.71 9.81 -24.06
N TYR A 2 8.77 8.90 -23.85
CA TYR A 2 7.35 9.12 -24.12
C TYR A 2 6.61 9.28 -22.78
N PHE A 3 5.67 10.21 -22.73
CA PHE A 3 4.83 10.47 -21.57
C PHE A 3 3.36 10.37 -21.96
N ARG A 4 2.51 9.91 -21.04
CA ARG A 4 1.05 9.97 -21.27
C ARG A 4 0.61 11.42 -21.34
N ASN A 5 -0.15 11.75 -22.36
CA ASN A 5 -0.69 13.08 -22.57
C ASN A 5 -2.21 12.98 -22.69
N LYS A 6 -2.93 13.48 -21.68
CA LYS A 6 -4.40 13.39 -21.61
C LYS A 6 -5.11 14.22 -22.67
N ASN A 7 -4.39 15.19 -23.24
CA ASN A 7 -4.91 16.10 -24.25
C ASN A 7 -4.41 15.73 -25.66
N SER A 8 -3.64 14.64 -25.82
CA SER A 8 -3.14 14.22 -27.12
C SER A 8 -4.20 13.46 -27.90
N ASP A 9 -4.19 13.66 -29.22
CA ASP A 9 -4.93 12.88 -30.20
C ASP A 9 -3.97 12.19 -31.18
N TYR A 10 -4.50 11.50 -32.19
CA TYR A 10 -3.72 10.82 -33.23
C TYR A 10 -2.93 11.78 -34.15
N ASN A 11 -3.23 13.08 -34.16
CA ASN A 11 -2.68 14.01 -35.15
C ASN A 11 -1.38 14.69 -34.70
N ARG A 12 -0.92 14.44 -33.48
CA ARG A 12 0.33 15.01 -33.00
C ARG A 12 1.56 14.26 -33.52
N PRO A 13 2.59 14.98 -34.03
CA PRO A 13 3.86 14.36 -34.41
C PRO A 13 4.46 13.60 -33.24
N LEU A 14 5.03 12.42 -33.51
CA LEU A 14 5.69 11.58 -32.50
C LEU A 14 4.78 11.25 -31.30
N SER A 15 3.47 11.09 -31.56
CA SER A 15 2.49 10.60 -30.59
C SER A 15 1.78 9.37 -31.16
N PHE A 16 1.38 8.44 -30.29
CA PHE A 16 0.64 7.25 -30.70
C PHE A 16 -0.22 6.72 -29.54
N ASP A 17 -1.25 5.95 -29.88
CA ASP A 17 -2.07 5.25 -28.88
C ASP A 17 -1.30 4.04 -28.34
N TYR A 18 -0.93 4.10 -27.07
CA TYR A 18 -0.14 3.07 -26.41
C TYR A 18 -0.92 1.76 -26.18
N THR A 19 -2.25 1.83 -26.08
CA THR A 19 -3.10 0.69 -25.68
C THR A 19 -4.13 0.28 -26.72
N GLY A 20 -4.35 1.10 -27.76
CA GLY A 20 -5.45 0.94 -28.70
C GLY A 20 -6.82 1.41 -28.17
N ASN A 21 -6.84 2.03 -26.98
CA ASN A 21 -8.03 2.53 -26.29
C ASN A 21 -7.92 4.03 -25.96
N LYS A 22 -7.40 4.83 -26.90
CA LYS A 22 -7.21 6.29 -26.77
C LYS A 22 -6.32 6.69 -25.61
N ASN A 23 -5.34 5.85 -25.27
CA ASN A 23 -4.37 6.14 -24.21
C ASN A 23 -3.07 6.64 -24.87
N PHE A 24 -3.07 7.92 -25.26
CA PHE A 24 -2.00 8.49 -26.06
C PHE A 24 -0.75 8.79 -25.23
N VAL A 25 0.39 8.49 -25.83
CA VAL A 25 1.69 8.92 -25.35
C VAL A 25 2.36 9.84 -26.37
N SER A 26 2.95 10.92 -25.90
CA SER A 26 3.68 11.89 -26.72
C SER A 26 5.16 11.83 -26.37
N HIS A 27 6.04 11.88 -27.38
CA HIS A 27 7.47 12.01 -27.14
C HIS A 27 7.77 13.35 -26.45
N VAL A 28 8.81 13.42 -25.61
CA VAL A 28 9.20 14.65 -24.90
C VAL A 28 9.47 15.86 -25.83
N LYS A 29 9.76 15.59 -27.10
CA LYS A 29 9.97 16.62 -28.14
C LYS A 29 8.67 17.19 -28.72
N SER A 30 7.54 16.52 -28.52
CA SER A 30 6.21 16.94 -29.00
C SER A 30 5.29 17.40 -27.85
N ILE A 31 5.86 17.62 -26.67
CA ILE A 31 5.18 18.25 -25.54
C ILE A 31 5.25 19.76 -25.72
N GLU A 32 4.10 20.42 -25.60
CA GLU A 32 3.92 21.86 -25.77
C GLU A 32 3.30 22.50 -24.53
N THR A 33 3.40 23.83 -24.44
CA THR A 33 2.76 24.60 -23.37
C THR A 33 1.25 24.39 -23.41
N GLY A 34 0.66 24.00 -22.28
CA GLY A 34 -0.77 23.69 -22.17
C GLY A 34 -1.11 22.19 -22.21
N ASP A 35 -0.11 21.33 -22.42
CA ASP A 35 -0.28 19.89 -22.31
C ASP A 35 -0.53 19.42 -20.88
N VAL A 36 -1.39 18.41 -20.74
CA VAL A 36 -1.65 17.74 -19.47
C VAL A 36 -0.97 16.39 -19.50
N ILE A 37 0.23 16.35 -18.92
CA ILE A 37 1.03 15.13 -18.80
C ILE A 37 0.57 14.34 -17.59
N GLU A 38 0.22 13.08 -17.80
CA GLU A 38 -0.05 12.14 -16.73
C GLU A 38 1.27 11.51 -16.26
N ILE A 39 1.68 11.88 -15.05
CA ILE A 39 2.76 11.20 -14.35
C ILE A 39 2.13 10.07 -13.55
N GLU A 40 2.27 8.86 -14.06
CA GLU A 40 1.89 7.67 -13.32
C GLU A 40 2.98 7.34 -12.30
N PRO A 41 2.65 7.17 -11.01
CA PRO A 41 3.61 6.63 -10.07
C PRO A 41 4.02 5.23 -10.54
N SER A 42 5.27 4.84 -10.30
CA SER A 42 5.61 3.43 -10.43
C SER A 42 4.78 2.64 -9.43
N TYR A 43 4.33 1.46 -9.80
CA TYR A 43 3.56 0.57 -8.94
C TYR A 43 4.31 -0.75 -8.72
N PHE A 44 4.04 -1.42 -7.61
CA PHE A 44 4.49 -2.77 -7.33
C PHE A 44 3.34 -3.64 -6.86
N LYS A 45 3.57 -4.95 -6.88
CA LYS A 45 2.73 -5.95 -6.22
C LYS A 45 3.64 -7.03 -5.68
N LEU A 46 3.40 -7.45 -4.43
CA LEU A 46 4.01 -8.70 -3.96
C LEU A 46 3.23 -9.87 -4.54
N LEU A 47 3.93 -10.74 -5.24
CA LEU A 47 3.40 -11.99 -5.76
C LEU A 47 4.17 -13.13 -5.10
N PHE A 48 3.43 -14.04 -4.47
CA PHE A 48 3.96 -15.36 -4.12
C PHE A 48 3.52 -16.31 -5.23
N LEU A 49 4.47 -16.79 -6.02
CA LEU A 49 4.21 -17.74 -7.10
C LEU A 49 4.65 -19.10 -6.60
N GLU A 50 3.69 -19.92 -6.15
CA GLU A 50 3.98 -21.30 -5.73
C GLU A 50 4.22 -22.20 -6.94
N LYS A 51 3.56 -21.89 -8.07
CA LYS A 51 3.68 -22.65 -9.31
C LYS A 51 3.98 -21.71 -10.48
N THR A 52 4.78 -22.19 -11.42
CA THR A 52 5.06 -21.49 -12.70
C THR A 52 3.82 -21.25 -13.56
N ALA A 53 2.69 -21.91 -13.25
CA ALA A 53 1.40 -21.73 -13.92
C ALA A 53 0.48 -20.71 -13.26
N ASP A 54 0.85 -20.11 -12.13
CA ASP A 54 0.04 -19.11 -11.44
C ASP A 54 -0.08 -17.86 -12.32
N ARG A 55 -1.27 -17.67 -12.89
CA ARG A 55 -1.57 -16.51 -13.74
C ARG A 55 -1.92 -15.32 -12.86
N TYR A 56 -1.20 -14.21 -12.99
CA TYR A 56 -1.61 -12.93 -12.41
C TYR A 56 -2.32 -12.08 -13.46
N ARG A 57 -3.32 -11.32 -13.01
CA ARG A 57 -3.91 -10.25 -13.82
C ARG A 57 -3.11 -8.98 -13.59
N VAL A 58 -2.69 -8.35 -14.68
CA VAL A 58 -2.04 -7.03 -14.65
C VAL A 58 -3.07 -6.02 -14.13
N GLY A 59 -2.70 -5.22 -13.13
CA GLY A 59 -3.57 -4.18 -12.54
C GLY A 59 -4.18 -4.53 -11.17
N ASP A 60 -4.38 -5.81 -10.86
CA ASP A 60 -5.04 -6.21 -9.61
C ASP A 60 -4.14 -5.98 -8.40
N GLY A 61 -4.58 -5.18 -7.43
CA GLY A 61 -3.87 -4.98 -6.16
C GLY A 61 -2.50 -4.32 -6.29
N LEU A 62 -2.29 -3.49 -7.32
CA LEU A 62 -1.10 -2.67 -7.46
C LEU A 62 -1.05 -1.61 -6.35
N ARG A 63 0.13 -1.43 -5.74
CA ARG A 63 0.42 -0.38 -4.75
C ARG A 63 1.45 0.59 -5.31
N PRO A 64 1.32 1.90 -5.08
CA PRO A 64 2.32 2.85 -5.50
C PRO A 64 3.70 2.60 -4.85
N LEU A 65 4.78 2.75 -5.59
CA LEU A 65 6.16 2.51 -5.14
C LEU A 65 6.56 3.34 -3.91
N HIS A 66 5.95 4.51 -3.74
CA HIS A 66 6.18 5.34 -2.54
C HIS A 66 5.74 4.66 -1.24
N ASP A 67 4.83 3.68 -1.29
CA ASP A 67 4.44 2.91 -0.12
C ASP A 67 5.57 2.01 0.41
N LEU A 68 6.58 1.67 -0.41
CA LEU A 68 7.72 0.85 0.05
C LEU A 68 8.44 1.47 1.24
N LYS A 69 8.66 2.79 1.21
CA LYS A 69 9.30 3.50 2.32
C LYS A 69 8.45 3.41 3.59
N ARG A 70 7.14 3.63 3.46
CA ARG A 70 6.18 3.55 4.57
C ARG A 70 6.12 2.14 5.15
N LEU A 71 6.14 1.10 4.30
CA LEU A 71 6.19 -0.30 4.70
C LEU A 71 7.48 -0.62 5.48
N GLN A 72 8.63 -0.18 4.98
CA GLN A 72 9.92 -0.38 5.65
C GLN A 72 9.96 0.30 7.02
N GLU A 73 9.48 1.54 7.09
CA GLU A 73 9.40 2.31 8.33
C GLU A 73 8.40 1.69 9.30
N LEU A 74 7.27 1.17 8.83
CA LEU A 74 6.28 0.49 9.67
C LEU A 74 6.86 -0.81 10.23
N TRP A 75 7.50 -1.62 9.39
CA TRP A 75 8.15 -2.85 9.84
C TRP A 75 9.29 -2.58 10.82
N LYS A 76 10.05 -1.49 10.63
CA LYS A 76 11.11 -1.08 11.56
C LYS A 76 10.55 -0.86 12.98
N GLU A 77 9.40 -0.18 13.10
CA GLU A 77 8.74 0.02 14.41
C GLU A 77 8.30 -1.31 15.02
N ILE A 78 7.58 -2.13 14.26
CA ILE A 78 7.09 -3.44 14.71
C ILE A 78 8.26 -4.31 15.17
N ARG A 79 9.33 -4.37 14.38
CA ARG A 79 10.53 -5.15 14.68
C ARG A 79 11.25 -4.62 15.91
N SER A 80 11.28 -3.30 16.11
CA SER A 80 11.85 -2.68 17.31
C SER A 80 11.10 -3.14 18.57
N ARG A 81 9.76 -3.10 18.54
CA ARG A 81 8.91 -3.56 19.65
C ARG A 81 9.06 -5.05 19.95
N LEU A 82 9.11 -5.87 18.90
CA LEU A 82 9.38 -7.31 19.03
C LEU A 82 10.76 -7.59 19.64
N LYS A 83 11.80 -6.88 19.21
CA LYS A 83 13.17 -7.02 19.78
C LYS A 83 13.23 -6.57 21.23
N ALA A 84 12.54 -5.49 21.57
CA ALA A 84 12.43 -4.97 22.93
C ALA A 84 11.52 -5.83 23.82
N LYS A 85 10.88 -6.87 23.27
CA LYS A 85 9.88 -7.72 23.95
C LYS A 85 8.70 -6.93 24.55
N THR A 86 8.46 -5.71 24.06
CA THR A 86 7.28 -4.92 24.43
C THR A 86 6.04 -5.46 23.73
N TRP A 87 6.21 -6.03 22.54
CA TRP A 87 5.18 -6.81 21.86
C TRP A 87 5.61 -8.26 21.66
N SER A 88 4.64 -9.16 21.65
CA SER A 88 4.77 -10.54 21.19
C SER A 88 4.16 -10.70 19.79
N SER A 89 4.60 -11.73 19.06
CA SER A 89 3.99 -12.07 17.77
C SER A 89 2.50 -12.41 17.93
N SER A 90 2.11 -13.06 19.02
CA SER A 90 0.70 -13.38 19.32
C SER A 90 -0.16 -12.13 19.48
N GLN A 91 0.33 -11.08 20.14
CA GLN A 91 -0.38 -9.80 20.24
C GLN A 91 -0.61 -9.15 18.88
N ILE A 92 0.39 -9.19 18.00
CA ILE A 92 0.27 -8.64 16.64
C ILE A 92 -0.77 -9.43 15.83
N TYR A 93 -0.78 -10.75 15.94
CA TYR A 93 -1.79 -11.58 15.27
C TYR A 93 -3.20 -11.34 15.83
N ALA A 94 -3.36 -11.27 17.16
CA ALA A 94 -4.63 -10.98 17.79
C ALA A 94 -5.19 -9.62 17.32
N PHE A 95 -4.35 -8.59 17.31
CA PHE A 95 -4.71 -7.26 16.79
C PHE A 95 -5.17 -7.34 15.33
N ARG A 96 -4.40 -8.01 14.46
CA ARG A 96 -4.72 -8.15 13.04
C ARG A 96 -6.05 -8.87 12.83
N ASP A 97 -6.29 -9.95 13.57
CA ASP A 97 -7.50 -10.76 13.45
C ASP A 97 -8.74 -10.02 13.97
N GLU A 98 -8.60 -9.13 14.95
CA GLU A 98 -9.68 -8.23 15.39
C GLU A 98 -10.05 -7.18 14.35
N VAL A 99 -9.04 -6.49 13.78
CA VAL A 99 -9.26 -5.50 12.72
C VAL A 99 -9.95 -6.13 11.51
N ARG A 100 -9.47 -7.30 11.06
CA ARG A 100 -10.06 -8.04 9.92
C ARG A 100 -11.47 -8.54 10.20
N ARG A 101 -11.78 -8.97 11.43
CA ARG A 101 -13.15 -9.36 11.78
C ARG A 101 -14.10 -8.18 11.65
N ARG A 102 -13.72 -7.00 12.14
CA ARG A 102 -14.60 -5.83 12.12
C ARG A 102 -14.79 -5.23 10.73
N SER A 103 -13.79 -5.30 9.85
CA SER A 103 -13.92 -4.78 8.46
C SER A 103 -15.00 -5.48 7.63
N VAL A 104 -15.43 -6.68 8.03
CA VAL A 104 -16.53 -7.43 7.40
C VAL A 104 -17.91 -6.89 7.78
N TYR A 105 -18.07 -6.24 8.95
CA TYR A 105 -19.38 -5.87 9.51
C TYR A 105 -19.79 -4.40 9.31
N GLY A 106 -18.97 -3.60 8.61
CA GLY A 106 -19.34 -2.23 8.21
C GLY A 106 -18.41 -1.12 8.71
N SER A 107 -18.58 0.08 8.15
CA SER A 107 -17.73 1.26 8.35
C SER A 107 -18.06 2.06 9.63
N GLU A 108 -19.28 1.94 10.14
CA GLU A 108 -19.73 2.72 11.31
C GLU A 108 -19.01 2.26 12.58
N GLY A 109 -18.33 3.19 13.26
CA GLY A 109 -17.53 2.89 14.43
C GLY A 109 -16.20 2.17 14.15
N PHE A 110 -15.83 1.96 12.88
CA PHE A 110 -14.60 1.22 12.53
C PHE A 110 -13.34 1.97 12.99
N GLU A 111 -13.34 3.30 12.88
CA GLU A 111 -12.21 4.11 13.32
C GLU A 111 -12.05 4.13 14.85
N GLU A 112 -13.13 4.31 15.62
CA GLU A 112 -13.08 4.20 17.07
C GLU A 112 -12.62 2.80 17.51
N PHE A 113 -13.10 1.75 16.83
CA PHE A 113 -12.68 0.38 17.09
C PHE A 113 -11.18 0.16 16.85
N MET A 114 -10.64 0.67 15.74
CA MET A 114 -9.20 0.59 15.45
C MET A 114 -8.38 1.33 16.52
N LYS A 115 -8.82 2.54 16.90
CA LYS A 115 -8.17 3.35 17.96
C LYS A 115 -8.16 2.60 19.29
N ALA A 116 -9.29 2.03 19.69
CA ALA A 116 -9.40 1.24 20.91
C ALA A 116 -8.45 0.02 20.88
N ASN A 117 -8.34 -0.67 19.76
CA ASN A 117 -7.48 -1.84 19.62
C ASN A 117 -5.99 -1.52 19.64
N LEU A 118 -5.57 -0.38 19.06
CA LEU A 118 -4.19 0.08 19.17
C LEU A 118 -3.79 0.33 20.63
N ILE A 119 -4.70 0.91 21.42
CA ILE A 119 -4.48 1.16 22.84
C ILE A 119 -4.51 -0.16 23.63
N ASN A 120 -5.54 -0.97 23.45
CA ASN A 120 -5.79 -2.12 24.32
C ASN A 120 -4.87 -3.32 24.02
N ILE A 121 -4.53 -3.57 22.76
CA ILE A 121 -3.74 -4.75 22.36
C ILE A 121 -2.26 -4.40 22.21
N LEU A 122 -1.97 -3.26 21.60
CA LEU A 122 -0.59 -2.84 21.29
C LEU A 122 -0.03 -1.79 22.27
N ASP A 123 -0.82 -1.32 23.23
CA ASP A 123 -0.44 -0.25 24.19
C ASP A 123 0.11 1.01 23.50
N ILE A 124 -0.38 1.30 22.28
CA ILE A 124 -0.05 2.55 21.58
C ILE A 124 -1.13 3.56 21.94
N SER A 125 -0.77 4.52 22.79
CA SER A 125 -1.67 5.59 23.20
C SER A 125 -1.26 6.93 22.57
N PRO A 126 -2.21 7.73 22.05
CA PRO A 126 -1.89 9.05 21.51
C PRO A 126 -1.34 10.02 22.57
N ALA A 127 -1.59 9.77 23.87
CA ALA A 127 -1.05 10.58 24.95
C ALA A 127 0.46 10.37 25.16
N LYS A 128 0.98 9.19 24.83
CA LYS A 128 2.40 8.85 24.97
C LYS A 128 3.16 8.90 23.64
N GLU A 129 2.51 8.45 22.57
CA GLU A 129 3.14 8.12 21.30
C GLU A 129 2.28 8.56 20.10
N LYS A 130 1.88 9.84 20.07
CA LYS A 130 0.97 10.39 19.05
C LYS A 130 1.38 10.07 17.60
N GLU A 131 2.64 10.29 17.25
CA GLU A 131 3.12 10.06 15.89
C GLU A 131 3.02 8.59 15.47
N LEU A 132 3.36 7.67 16.38
CA LEU A 132 3.25 6.24 16.13
C LEU A 132 1.79 5.82 16.01
N PHE A 133 0.93 6.37 16.88
CA PHE A 133 -0.50 6.15 16.85
C PHE A 133 -1.12 6.58 15.50
N ASP A 134 -0.84 7.80 15.07
CA ASP A 134 -1.33 8.36 13.81
C ASP A 134 -0.80 7.56 12.61
N LYS A 135 0.47 7.15 12.65
CA LYS A 135 1.10 6.28 11.63
C LYS A 135 0.39 4.94 11.51
N PHE A 136 0.04 4.29 12.63
CA PHE A 136 -0.68 3.01 12.62
C PHE A 136 -2.12 3.16 12.15
N ILE A 137 -2.83 4.22 12.57
CA ILE A 137 -4.19 4.51 12.08
C ILE A 137 -4.19 4.73 10.57
N LEU A 138 -3.24 5.51 10.04
CA LEU A 138 -3.14 5.72 8.60
C LEU A 138 -2.85 4.41 7.87
N ALA A 139 -1.89 3.62 8.37
CA ALA A 139 -1.52 2.32 7.79
C ALA A 139 -2.65 1.29 7.83
N LEU A 140 -3.59 1.41 8.77
CA LEU A 140 -4.78 0.58 8.81
C LEU A 140 -5.80 1.01 7.76
N LYS A 141 -6.03 2.32 7.62
CA LYS A 141 -7.00 2.90 6.67
C LYS A 141 -6.65 2.61 5.21
N ASP A 142 -5.37 2.61 4.88
CA ASP A 142 -4.87 2.30 3.52
C ASP A 142 -4.38 0.84 3.36
N GLU A 143 -4.69 -0.01 4.35
CA GLU A 143 -4.37 -1.43 4.42
C GLU A 143 -2.85 -1.76 4.34
N LEU A 144 -1.96 -0.77 4.46
CA LEU A 144 -0.51 -1.00 4.46
C LEU A 144 -0.04 -1.81 5.66
N LEU A 145 -0.73 -1.73 6.80
CA LEU A 145 -0.39 -2.55 7.96
C LEU A 145 -0.62 -4.02 7.67
N ASP A 146 -1.75 -4.39 7.07
CA ASP A 146 -2.03 -5.79 6.72
C ASP A 146 -1.03 -6.32 5.70
N LEU A 147 -0.68 -5.49 4.71
CA LEU A 147 0.38 -5.78 3.75
C LEU A 147 1.74 -5.99 4.42
N CYS A 148 2.14 -5.08 5.32
CA CYS A 148 3.38 -5.15 6.07
C CYS A 148 3.48 -6.43 6.90
N LEU A 149 2.40 -6.79 7.60
CA LEU A 149 2.33 -8.01 8.41
C LEU A 149 2.36 -9.26 7.52
N PHE A 150 1.62 -9.27 6.41
CA PHE A 150 1.66 -10.36 5.43
C PHE A 150 3.09 -10.61 4.94
N TRP A 151 3.78 -9.55 4.50
CA TRP A 151 5.13 -9.62 3.93
C TRP A 151 6.17 -10.17 4.91
N ASN A 152 6.07 -9.77 6.19
CA ASN A 152 7.15 -10.01 7.14
C ASN A 152 6.87 -11.15 8.14
N LEU A 153 5.61 -11.48 8.39
CA LEU A 153 5.23 -12.49 9.39
C LEU A 153 4.77 -13.81 8.78
N GLN A 154 4.19 -13.84 7.57
CA GLN A 154 3.82 -15.13 6.94
C GLN A 154 5.03 -15.97 6.57
N VAL A 155 6.12 -15.34 6.12
CA VAL A 155 7.38 -16.01 5.74
C VAL A 155 8.02 -16.79 6.91
N LYS A 156 7.59 -16.53 8.16
CA LYS A 156 8.12 -17.19 9.36
C LYS A 156 7.34 -18.41 9.84
N LYS A 157 6.22 -18.78 9.23
CA LYS A 157 5.45 -19.96 9.65
C LYS A 157 6.07 -21.30 9.23
N ASP A 158 7.09 -21.29 8.36
CA ASP A 158 7.74 -22.51 7.84
C ASP A 158 9.11 -22.80 8.50
N LYS A 159 9.21 -22.76 9.83
CA LYS A 159 10.36 -23.30 10.57
C LYS A 159 9.95 -24.09 11.78
#